data_AF-A0A7V4V0Q4-F1
#
_entry.id   AF-A0A7V4V0Q4-F1
#
_cell.length_a   1.000
_cell.length_b   1.000
_cell.length_c   1.000
_cell.angle_alpha   90.00
_cell.angle_beta   90.00
_cell.angle_gamma   90.00
#
_symmetry.space_group_name_H-M   'P 1'
#
loop_
_entity.id
_entity.type
_entity.pdbx_description
1 polymer ?
#
loop_
_entity_poly.entity_id
_entity_poly.type
_entity_poly.pdbx_seq_one_letter_code
_entity_poly.pdbx_strand_id
1 'polypeptide(L)'
;MDSALNHYFKNIPEPDFIILGCTHFPLIGEAIQKYFKNSKLVHSGEAIVEYLESTHDITPSSDETKLRLFASSSPDRLKTTAENWLKGCKCTKL
;
A
#
# COMPACT_ATOMS: atom_id res chain seq x y z
N MET A 1 -5.81 -2.76 -18.26
CA MET A 1 -4.59 -2.64 -17.45
C MET A 1 -3.34 -2.78 -18.31
N ASP A 2 -3.18 -3.90 -19.02
CA ASP A 2 -2.00 -4.22 -19.84
C ASP A 2 -1.58 -3.13 -20.84
N SER A 3 -2.54 -2.49 -21.54
CA SER A 3 -2.24 -1.38 -22.45
C SER A 3 -1.60 -0.17 -21.74
N ALA A 4 -2.06 0.16 -20.53
CA ALA A 4 -1.49 1.26 -19.75
C ALA A 4 -0.08 0.91 -19.27
N LEU A 5 0.13 -0.28 -18.70
CA LEU A 5 1.45 -0.74 -18.28
C LEU A 5 2.43 -0.76 -19.46
N ASN A 6 2.00 -1.29 -20.61
CA ASN A 6 2.82 -1.31 -21.81
C ASN A 6 3.13 0.11 -22.33
N HIS A 7 2.18 1.04 -22.25
CA HIS A 7 2.41 2.43 -22.62
C HIS A 7 3.56 3.05 -21.81
N TYR A 8 3.58 2.83 -20.50
CA TYR A 8 4.60 3.39 -19.60
C TYR A 8 5.92 2.61 -19.62
N PHE A 9 5.88 1.29 -19.76
CA PHE A 9 7.02 0.43 -19.41
C PHE A 9 7.67 -0.29 -20.59
N LYS A 10 7.11 -0.24 -21.81
CA LYS A 10 7.61 -1.00 -22.97
C LYS A 10 9.10 -0.83 -23.31
N ASN A 11 9.69 0.32 -22.95
CA ASN A 11 11.08 0.65 -23.24
C ASN A 11 11.96 0.65 -21.99
N ILE A 12 11.44 0.18 -20.86
CA ILE A 12 12.16 0.11 -19.58
C ILE A 12 12.65 -1.33 -19.44
N PRO A 13 13.97 -1.55 -19.28
CA PRO A 13 14.47 -2.88 -18.97
C PRO A 13 13.90 -3.35 -17.63
N GLU A 14 13.66 -4.65 -17.51
CA GLU A 14 13.14 -5.23 -16.26
C GLU A 14 14.13 -4.96 -15.11
N PRO A 15 13.74 -4.20 -14.08
CA PRO A 15 14.62 -3.89 -12.96
C PRO A 15 14.65 -5.04 -11.96
N ASP A 16 15.72 -5.14 -11.16
CA ASP A 16 15.74 -6.13 -10.07
C ASP A 16 14.71 -5.79 -8.97
N PHE A 17 14.47 -4.49 -8.75
CA PHE A 17 13.57 -3.98 -7.72
C PHE A 17 12.68 -2.85 -8.26
N ILE A 18 11.42 -2.83 -7.83
CA ILE A 18 10.46 -1.77 -8.14
C ILE A 18 9.90 -1.22 -6.84
N ILE A 19 10.12 0.07 -6.61
CA ILE A 19 9.56 0.77 -5.44
C ILE A 19 8.12 1.20 -5.77
N LEU A 20 7.15 0.73 -4.96
CA LEU A 20 5.75 1.16 -5.07
C LEU A 20 5.54 2.54 -4.40
N GLY A 21 6.23 3.56 -4.92
CA GLY A 21 6.40 4.88 -4.29
C GLY A 21 5.18 5.80 -4.27
N CYS A 22 3.97 5.28 -4.50
CA CYS A 22 2.72 6.02 -4.33
C CYS A 22 1.78 5.17 -3.48
N THR A 23 1.05 5.81 -2.57
CA THR A 23 0.11 5.14 -1.64
C THR A 23 -0.93 4.25 -2.34
N HIS A 24 -1.19 4.47 -3.62
CA HIS A 24 -2.17 3.70 -4.41
C HIS A 24 -1.56 2.51 -5.17
N PHE A 25 -0.25 2.50 -5.42
CA PHE A 25 0.40 1.48 -6.25
C PHE A 25 0.33 0.05 -5.70
N PRO A 26 0.26 -0.19 -4.38
CA PRO A 26 -0.03 -1.52 -3.86
C PRO A 26 -1.28 -2.17 -4.47
N LEU A 27 -2.32 -1.39 -4.77
CA LEU A 27 -3.58 -1.89 -5.35
C LEU A 27 -3.41 -2.44 -6.78
N ILE A 28 -2.33 -2.08 -7.47
CA ILE A 28 -1.99 -2.55 -8.81
C ILE A 28 -0.71 -3.40 -8.82
N GLY A 29 -0.20 -3.77 -7.64
CA GLY A 29 1.06 -4.51 -7.49
C GLY A 29 1.07 -5.82 -8.27
N GLU A 30 -0.02 -6.60 -8.23
CA GLU A 30 -0.13 -7.85 -8.99
C GLU A 30 0.02 -7.64 -10.50
N ALA A 31 -0.55 -6.57 -11.04
CA ALA A 31 -0.45 -6.27 -12.46
C ALA A 31 0.96 -5.84 -12.86
N ILE A 32 1.64 -5.08 -11.99
CA ILE A 32 3.06 -4.71 -12.17
C ILE A 32 3.95 -5.95 -12.09
N GLN A 33 3.74 -6.83 -11.10
CA GLN A 33 4.48 -8.09 -10.95
C GLN A 33 4.28 -9.01 -12.15
N LYS A 34 3.07 -9.05 -12.74
CA LYS A 34 2.81 -9.82 -13.95
C LYS A 34 3.57 -9.26 -15.17
N TYR A 35 3.73 -7.94 -15.25
CA TYR A 35 4.46 -7.27 -16.32
C TYR A 35 5.99 -7.47 -16.16
N PHE A 36 6.50 -7.29 -14.95
CA PHE A 36 7.90 -7.52 -14.57
C PHE A 36 8.00 -8.74 -13.65
N LYS A 37 8.06 -9.93 -14.25
CA LYS A 37 7.96 -11.23 -13.56
C LYS A 37 9.10 -11.50 -12.58
N ASN A 38 10.28 -10.97 -12.86
CA ASN A 38 11.51 -11.21 -12.10
C ASN A 38 11.82 -10.09 -11.11
N SER A 39 11.18 -8.93 -11.25
CA SER A 39 11.33 -7.82 -10.31
C SER A 39 10.76 -8.14 -8.95
N LYS A 40 11.42 -7.67 -7.90
CA LYS A 40 10.89 -7.65 -6.53
C LYS A 40 10.19 -6.33 -6.26
N LEU A 41 8.93 -6.39 -5.83
CA LEU A 41 8.19 -5.19 -5.44
C LEU A 41 8.51 -4.80 -4.00
N VAL A 42 8.79 -3.51 -3.77
CA VAL A 42 9.02 -2.94 -2.44
C VAL A 42 7.80 -2.09 -2.06
N HIS A 43 7.05 -2.55 -1.05
CA HIS A 43 5.86 -1.88 -0.54
C HIS A 43 6.25 -0.76 0.43
N SER A 44 6.03 0.51 0.03
CA SER A 44 6.43 1.66 0.87
C SER A 44 5.72 1.70 2.24
N GLY A 45 4.53 1.11 2.36
CA GLY A 45 3.83 0.97 3.63
C GLY A 45 4.49 -0.01 4.60
N GLU A 46 5.11 -1.09 4.11
CA GLU A 46 5.85 -2.03 4.98
C GLU A 46 7.20 -1.43 5.36
N ALA A 47 7.89 -0.82 4.38
CA ALA A 47 9.18 -0.19 4.60
C ALA A 47 9.14 0.90 5.68
N ILE A 48 8.05 1.68 5.77
CA ILE A 48 7.91 2.69 6.83
C ILE A 48 7.64 2.05 8.20
N VAL A 49 6.94 0.91 8.27
CA VAL A 49 6.74 0.17 9.53
C VAL A 49 8.09 -0.32 10.05
N GLU A 50 8.87 -1.02 9.23
CA GLU A 50 10.20 -1.52 9.59
C GLU A 50 11.14 -0.38 10.04
N TYR A 51 11.09 0.76 9.35
CA TYR A 51 11.85 1.95 9.72
C TYR A 51 11.44 2.47 11.10
N LEU A 52 10.14 2.62 11.36
CA LEU A 52 9.64 3.13 12.64
C LEU A 52 9.96 2.18 13.81
N GLU A 53 9.82 0.86 13.61
CA GLU A 53 10.18 -0.14 14.63
C GLU A 53 11.68 -0.10 14.94
N SER A 54 12.53 0.00 13.93
CA SER A 54 13.99 0.03 14.11
C SER A 54 14.53 1.34 14.66
N THR A 55 13.82 2.46 14.49
CA THR A 55 14.29 3.79 14.91
C THR A 55 13.62 4.32 16.18
N HIS A 56 12.48 3.77 16.59
CA HIS A 56 11.65 4.39 17.63
C HIS A 56 11.12 3.46 18.73
N ASP A 57 11.72 2.29 18.98
CA ASP A 57 11.28 1.33 20.03
C ASP A 57 9.76 1.07 20.01
N ILE A 58 9.15 1.11 18.82
CA ILE A 58 7.71 0.89 18.66
C ILE A 58 7.48 -0.61 18.72
N THR A 59 6.84 -1.05 19.80
CA THR A 59 6.38 -2.43 19.94
C THR A 59 4.87 -2.51 19.80
N PRO A 60 4.32 -3.61 19.25
CA PRO A 60 2.88 -3.83 19.22
C PRO A 60 2.28 -3.71 20.63
N SER A 61 1.33 -2.79 20.81
CA SER A 61 0.74 -2.49 22.12
C SER A 61 -0.60 -3.17 22.37
N SER A 62 -1.25 -3.67 21.32
CA SER A 62 -2.53 -4.38 21.41
C SER A 62 -2.89 -5.10 20.11
N ASP A 63 -3.72 -6.15 20.22
CA ASP A 63 -4.28 -6.87 19.07
C ASP A 63 -5.35 -6.08 18.29
N GLU A 64 -5.84 -4.96 18.84
CA GLU A 64 -6.91 -4.16 18.23
C GLU A 64 -6.57 -2.66 18.25
N THR A 65 -6.63 -2.02 17.08
CA THR A 65 -6.35 -0.58 16.95
C THR A 65 -7.64 0.24 16.89
N LYS A 66 -7.75 1.28 17.72
CA LYS A 66 -8.84 2.26 17.66
C LYS A 66 -8.61 3.24 16.52
N LEU A 67 -9.38 3.13 15.44
CA LEU A 67 -9.23 3.93 14.22
C LEU A 67 -10.21 5.11 14.18
N ARG A 68 -9.70 6.31 13.96
CA ARG A 68 -10.47 7.54 13.69
C ARG A 68 -10.09 8.10 12.33
N LEU A 69 -11.08 8.41 11.50
CA LEU A 69 -10.88 8.86 10.12
C LEU A 69 -11.45 10.28 9.93
N PHE A 70 -10.61 11.19 9.44
CA PHE A 70 -10.95 12.58 9.16
C PHE A 70 -10.62 12.91 7.70
N ALA A 71 -11.48 13.69 7.05
CA ALA A 71 -11.26 14.17 5.69
C ALA A 71 -11.71 15.62 5.57
N SER A 72 -10.98 16.41 4.78
CA SER A 72 -11.38 17.78 4.44
C SER A 72 -12.63 17.81 3.54
N SER A 73 -12.86 16.75 2.76
CA SER A 73 -14.03 16.58 1.92
C SER A 73 -14.52 15.13 1.92
N SER A 74 -15.84 14.96 1.77
CA SER A 74 -16.51 13.66 1.70
C SER A 74 -16.05 12.60 2.73
N PRO A 75 -16.15 12.86 4.06
CA PRO A 75 -15.71 11.91 5.09
C PRO A 75 -16.35 10.52 4.97
N ASP A 76 -17.59 10.43 4.51
CA ASP A 76 -18.27 9.13 4.33
C ASP A 76 -17.62 8.29 3.23
N ARG A 77 -17.14 8.92 2.15
CA ARG A 77 -16.40 8.21 1.09
C ARG A 77 -15.08 7.66 1.62
N LEU A 78 -14.37 8.42 2.46
CA LEU A 78 -13.16 7.93 3.11
C LEU A 78 -13.46 6.68 3.95
N LYS A 79 -14.52 6.72 4.76
CA LYS A 79 -14.92 5.59 5.62
C LYS A 79 -15.28 4.35 4.79
N THR A 80 -16.08 4.51 3.72
CA THR A 80 -16.45 3.40 2.83
C THR A 80 -15.25 2.83 2.07
N THR A 81 -14.31 3.68 1.62
CA THR A 81 -13.08 3.18 0.98
C THR A 81 -12.20 2.41 1.97
N ALA A 82 -12.01 2.95 3.18
CA ALA A 82 -11.25 2.28 4.24
C ALA A 82 -11.87 0.93 4.63
N GLU A 83 -13.20 0.84 4.71
CA GLU A 83 -13.93 -0.42 4.92
C GLU A 83 -13.64 -1.48 3.86
N ASN A 84 -13.49 -1.06 2.61
CA ASN A 84 -13.21 -1.98 1.53
C ASN A 84 -11.77 -2.47 1.51
N TRP A 85 -10.82 -1.59 1.86
CA TRP A 85 -9.39 -1.89 1.78
C TRP A 85 -8.84 -2.55 3.05
N LEU A 86 -9.40 -2.24 4.22
CA LEU A 86 -8.96 -2.77 5.52
C LEU A 86 -9.76 -4.01 5.96
N LYS A 87 -10.41 -4.71 5.04
CA LYS A 87 -11.15 -5.95 5.35
C LYS A 87 -10.21 -6.95 6.00
N GLY A 88 -10.52 -7.38 7.22
CA GLY A 88 -9.68 -8.28 8.01
C GLY A 88 -8.79 -7.59 9.06
N CYS A 89 -8.74 -6.25 9.11
CA CYS A 89 -8.11 -5.57 10.24
C CYS A 89 -8.92 -5.78 11.52
N LYS A 90 -8.24 -6.10 12.63
CA LYS A 90 -8.76 -5.92 13.99
C LYS A 90 -8.69 -4.44 14.37
N CYS A 91 -9.66 -3.67 13.87
CA CYS A 91 -9.73 -2.22 14.08
C CYS A 91 -11.11 -1.83 14.65
N THR A 92 -11.18 -1.21 15.84
CA THR A 92 -12.44 -0.60 16.32
C THR A 92 -12.59 0.79 15.71
N LYS A 93 -13.70 1.07 15.02
CA LYS A 93 -14.00 2.44 14.57
C LYS A 93 -14.55 3.26 15.72
N LEU A 94 -14.00 4.46 15.93
CA LEU A 94 -14.47 5.45 16.89
C LEU A 94 -15.09 6.66 16.19
#